data_AF-A0A520LK61-F1
#
_entry.id   AF-A0A520LK61-F1
#
_cell.length_a   1.000
_cell.length_b   1.000
_cell.length_c   1.000
_cell.angle_alpha   90.00
_cell.angle_beta   90.00
_cell.angle_gamma   90.00
#
_symmetry.space_group_name_H-M   'P 1'
#
loop_
_entity.id
_entity.type
_entity.pdbx_description
1 polymer ?
#
loop_
_entity_poly.entity_id
_entity_poly.type
_entity_poly.pdbx_seq_one_letter_code
_entity_poly.pdbx_strand_id
1 'polypeptide(L)' 'MKLLAYSFSGLLLAAAPALSSSDKQVFLSMKKFEQVADRAHALCASVDLEFSQIFYDCMDKKMHGIYIDSSTVKSRH' A
#
# COMPACT_ATOMS: atom_id res chain seq x y z
N MET A 1 58.08 -8.38 20.19
CA MET A 1 56.70 -8.82 20.50
C MET A 1 55.77 -8.30 19.42
N LYS A 2 54.94 -9.19 18.85
CA LYS A 2 53.98 -8.94 17.77
C LYS A 2 52.78 -8.18 18.29
N LEU A 3 52.27 -7.18 17.55
CA LEU A 3 50.85 -6.82 17.55
C LEU A 3 50.46 -6.33 16.16
N LEU A 4 49.90 -7.25 15.36
CA LEU A 4 49.19 -6.95 14.11
C LEU A 4 47.79 -6.46 14.49
N ALA A 5 47.49 -5.19 14.23
CA ALA A 5 46.13 -4.67 14.36
C ALA A 5 45.34 -5.09 13.11
N TYR A 6 44.53 -6.14 13.24
CA TYR A 6 43.55 -6.54 12.23
C TYR A 6 42.33 -5.63 12.32
N SER A 7 42.19 -4.71 11.38
CA SER A 7 40.94 -3.95 11.19
C SER A 7 39.97 -4.83 10.39
N PHE A 8 39.13 -5.58 11.09
CA PHE A 8 37.96 -6.23 10.48
C PHE A 8 36.82 -5.22 10.46
N SER A 9 36.69 -4.47 9.36
CA SER A 9 35.44 -3.76 9.05
C SER A 9 34.38 -4.79 8.70
N GLY A 10 33.58 -5.17 9.70
CA GLY A 10 32.37 -5.96 9.49
C GLY A 10 31.37 -5.14 8.70
N LEU A 11 31.22 -5.45 7.41
CA LEU A 11 30.16 -4.92 6.57
C LEU A 11 28.84 -5.56 7.06
N LEU A 12 28.09 -4.86 7.91
CA LEU A 12 26.74 -5.24 8.28
C LEU A 12 25.83 -5.04 7.06
N LEU A 13 25.67 -6.09 6.24
CA LEU A 13 24.53 -6.17 5.35
C LEU A 13 23.28 -6.29 6.23
N ALA A 14 22.62 -5.17 6.46
CA ALA A 14 21.24 -5.17 6.93
C ALA A 14 20.38 -5.80 5.83
N ALA A 15 20.19 -7.12 5.88
CA ALA A 15 19.13 -7.78 5.15
C ALA A 15 17.81 -7.29 5.77
N ALA A 16 17.24 -6.23 5.20
CA ALA A 16 15.85 -5.90 5.47
C ALA A 16 15.02 -7.14 5.11
N PRO A 17 14.12 -7.62 5.98
CA PRO A 17 13.22 -8.69 5.60
C PRO A 17 12.42 -8.16 4.42
N ALA A 18 12.61 -8.76 3.24
CA ALA A 18 11.67 -8.62 2.16
C ALA A 18 10.36 -9.22 2.67
N LEU A 19 9.51 -8.40 3.28
CA LEU A 19 8.11 -8.73 3.49
C LEU A 19 7.54 -8.94 2.10
N SER A 20 7.62 -10.18 1.62
CA SER A 20 6.77 -10.67 0.54
C SER A 20 5.36 -10.75 1.12
N SER A 21 4.75 -9.58 1.32
CA SER A 21 3.31 -9.45 1.18
C SER A 21 3.04 -9.96 -0.22
N SER A 22 2.27 -11.04 -0.34
CA SER A 22 1.68 -11.40 -1.61
C SER A 22 0.77 -10.23 -1.99
N ASP A 23 1.30 -9.25 -2.73
CA ASP A 23 0.60 -8.09 -3.29
C ASP A 23 -0.40 -8.56 -4.34
N LYS A 24 -1.40 -9.30 -3.87
CA LYS A 24 -2.43 -9.89 -4.71
C LYS A 24 -3.34 -8.76 -5.17
N GLN A 25 -3.04 -8.26 -6.36
CA GLN A 25 -3.86 -7.26 -7.02
C GLN A 25 -5.21 -7.87 -7.40
N VAL A 26 -6.28 -7.15 -7.13
CA VAL A 26 -7.65 -7.51 -7.48
C VAL A 26 -8.19 -6.43 -8.40
N PHE A 27 -8.55 -6.82 -9.63
CA PHE A 27 -9.18 -5.95 -10.61
C PHE A 27 -10.70 -6.13 -10.53
N LEU A 28 -11.42 -5.03 -10.34
CA LEU A 28 -12.87 -5.01 -10.20
C LEU A 28 -13.51 -4.20 -11.33
N SER A 29 -14.71 -4.58 -11.74
CA SER A 29 -15.49 -3.70 -12.62
C SER A 29 -15.72 -2.34 -11.96
N MET A 30 -15.85 -1.27 -12.76
CA MET A 30 -16.04 0.10 -12.26
C MET A 30 -17.12 0.17 -11.18
N LYS A 31 -18.30 -0.41 -11.45
CA LYS A 31 -19.41 -0.45 -10.49
C LYS A 31 -19.03 -1.10 -9.15
N LYS A 32 -18.27 -2.20 -9.17
CA LYS A 32 -17.83 -2.88 -7.95
C LYS A 32 -16.73 -2.10 -7.24
N PHE A 33 -15.82 -1.50 -7.98
CA PHE A 33 -14.80 -0.64 -7.43
C PHE A 33 -15.42 0.55 -6.69
N GLU A 34 -16.37 1.26 -7.31
CA GLU A 34 -17.11 2.38 -6.69
C GLU A 34 -17.77 1.96 -5.38
N GLN A 35 -18.45 0.81 -5.35
CA GLN A 35 -19.06 0.28 -4.12
C GLN A 35 -18.05 0.02 -3.00
N VAL A 36 -16.85 -0.46 -3.35
CA VAL A 36 -15.78 -0.70 -2.37
C VAL A 36 -15.19 0.62 -1.90
N ALA A 37 -14.96 1.57 -2.81
CA ALA A 37 -14.46 2.90 -2.50
C ALA A 37 -15.43 3.67 -1.60
N ASP A 38 -16.74 3.62 -1.86
CA ASP A 38 -17.77 4.25 -1.04
C ASP A 38 -17.80 3.67 0.38
N ARG A 39 -17.66 2.35 0.51
CA ARG A 39 -17.56 1.69 1.82
C ARG A 39 -16.29 2.12 2.55
N ALA A 40 -15.15 2.17 1.85
CA ALA A 40 -13.88 2.61 2.44
C ALA A 40 -13.99 4.07 2.91
N HIS A 41 -14.57 4.94 2.09
CA HIS A 41 -14.84 6.33 2.42
C HIS A 41 -15.68 6.43 3.69
N ALA A 42 -16.82 5.75 3.75
CA ALA A 42 -17.71 5.82 4.93
C ALA A 42 -16.99 5.40 6.22
N LEU A 43 -16.14 4.37 6.15
CA LEU A 43 -15.34 3.92 7.28
C LEU A 43 -14.27 4.94 7.68
N CYS A 44 -13.53 5.49 6.72
CA CYS A 44 -12.44 6.44 7.01
C CYS A 44 -12.96 7.82 7.43
N ALA A 45 -14.06 8.30 6.83
CA ALA A 45 -14.72 9.55 7.23
C ALA A 45 -15.28 9.47 8.66
N SER A 46 -15.67 8.27 9.12
CA SER A 46 -16.11 8.09 10.51
C SER A 46 -14.98 8.25 11.54
N VAL A 47 -13.72 8.14 11.10
CA VAL A 47 -12.51 8.32 11.92
C VAL A 47 -11.99 9.74 11.84
N ASP A 48 -12.05 10.36 10.65
CA ASP A 48 -11.58 11.72 10.39
C ASP A 48 -12.52 12.44 9.42
N LEU A 49 -13.29 13.38 9.97
CA LEU A 49 -14.25 14.20 9.22
C LEU A 49 -13.61 15.40 8.52
N GLU A 50 -12.36 15.74 8.86
CA GLU A 50 -11.63 16.87 8.27
C GLU A 50 -10.90 16.48 6.99
N PHE A 51 -11.00 15.21 6.57
CA PHE A 51 -10.31 14.66 5.40
C PHE A 51 -8.81 14.97 5.42
N SER A 52 -8.19 14.86 6.59
CA SER A 52 -6.76 15.11 6.77
C SER A 52 -5.90 13.96 6.21
N GLN A 53 -4.59 14.01 6.41
CA GLN A 53 -3.71 12.92 6.02
C GLN A 53 -4.14 11.57 6.62
N ILE A 54 -4.72 11.57 7.83
CA ILE A 54 -5.21 10.35 8.49
C ILE A 54 -6.33 9.68 7.67
N PHE A 55 -7.24 10.48 7.11
CA PHE A 55 -8.28 9.96 6.20
C PHE A 55 -7.66 9.31 4.96
N TYR A 56 -6.70 9.97 4.33
CA TYR A 56 -6.06 9.45 3.12
C TYR A 56 -5.24 8.18 3.39
N ASP A 57 -4.49 8.13 4.49
CA ASP A 57 -3.76 6.92 4.91
C ASP A 57 -4.72 5.76 5.18
N CYS A 58 -5.89 6.05 5.78
CA CYS A 58 -6.95 5.05 5.96
C CYS A 58 -7.48 4.55 4.62
N MET A 59 -7.78 5.45 3.68
CA MET A 59 -8.25 5.11 2.34
C MET A 59 -7.24 4.23 1.60
N ASP A 60 -5.97 4.64 1.59
CA ASP A 60 -4.88 3.90 0.94
C ASP A 60 -4.75 2.49 1.51
N LYS A 61 -4.81 2.35 2.84
CA LYS A 61 -4.78 1.03 3.48
C LYS A 61 -5.99 0.17 3.12
N LYS A 62 -7.18 0.75 2.99
CA LYS A 62 -8.41 0.01 2.66
C LYS A 62 -8.50 -0.37 1.19
N MET A 63 -7.94 0.45 0.31
CA MET A 63 -7.96 0.26 -1.15
C MET A 63 -6.69 -0.42 -1.68
N HIS A 64 -5.69 -0.67 -0.83
CA HIS A 64 -4.43 -1.31 -1.22
C HIS A 64 -4.66 -2.61 -2.00
N GLY A 65 -4.07 -2.69 -3.20
CA GLY A 65 -4.19 -3.86 -4.08
C GLY A 65 -5.53 -3.96 -4.83
N ILE A 66 -6.45 -3.00 -4.70
CA ILE A 66 -7.75 -3.01 -5.40
C ILE A 66 -7.70 -1.98 -6.54
N TYR A 67 -7.92 -2.44 -7.77
CA TYR A 67 -7.81 -1.62 -8.98
C TYR A 67 -9.07 -1.72 -9.84
N ILE A 68 -9.31 -0.71 -10.67
CA ILE A 68 -10.38 -0.74 -11.66
C ILE A 68 -9.91 -1.57 -12.86
N ASP A 69 -10.72 -2.52 -13.29
CA ASP A 69 -10.64 -3.15 -14.59
C ASP A 69 -11.08 -2.14 -15.66
N SER A 70 -10.10 -1.56 -16.35
CA SER A 70 -10.32 -0.51 -17.35
C SER A 70 -11.22 -0.95 -18.51
N SER A 71 -11.32 -2.25 -18.80
CA SER A 71 -12.22 -2.79 -19.83
C SER A 71 -13.70 -2.55 -19.51
N THR A 72 -14.02 -2.30 -18.24
CA THR A 72 -15.38 -2.05 -17.77
C THR A 72 -15.73 -0.57 -17.70
N VAL A 73 -14.78 0.31 -17.99
CA VAL A 73 -14.98 1.75 -18.04
C VAL A 73 -15.56 2.11 -19.41
N LYS A 74 -16.83 2.49 -19.44
CA LYS A 74 -17.46 2.95 -20.69
C LYS A 74 -16.92 4.33 -21.05
N SER A 75 -16.15 4.43 -22.14
CA SER A 75 -15.91 5.74 -22.76
C SER A 75 -17.23 6.26 -23.31
N ARG A 76 -17.56 7.53 -23.06
CA ARG A 76 -18.66 8.21 -23.76
C ARG A 76 -18.21 8.46 -25.20
N HIS A 77 -18.41 7.48 -26.08
CA HIS A 77 -18.37 7.67 -27.53
C HIS A 77 -19.79 7.51 -28.08
#